data_AF-A0A3M7MHL0-F1
#
_entry.id   AF-A0A3M7MHL0-F1
#
_cell.length_a   1.000
_cell.length_b   1.000
_cell.length_c   1.000
_cell.angle_alpha   90.00
_cell.angle_beta   90.00
_cell.angle_gamma   90.00
#
_symmetry.space_group_name_H-M   'P 1'
#
loop_
_entity.id
_entity.type
_entity.pdbx_description
1 polymer ?
#
loop_
_entity_poly.entity_id
_entity_poly.type
_entity_poly.pdbx_seq_one_letter_code
_entity_poly.pdbx_strand_id
1 'polypeptide(L)'
;MNHLPQAWGRPRDDVYGAYDPSHFSSAGPNQHTQRPIVTGTSVLAAKFKDGVVIAADNLASYGSLARFTDVKRLHKFNDEVVVGFGGDVSDMQYLDRLLNSLDIRENYSSSENSLNAKNLHTYLSKVMYSRRSKFDPLWNHMLIVGMDGEKKPFLASADLLGTTFSAPSLATGFGAHLAQPILRTILPDEAAVENVTKEQAVEKIKECMKVLFYRDARSMDKYSIAVITKNGVDLDENVKLENQSWAFADRIRGYGTQTAFPYTFDTHLITMSAPTPSSGKRVVFTGGSGVAGRHVIDYLHSHGHTVLNVDTTPLASNPNIHTLKADLTDGAQALNSLSTHFAISEPFPSAPPPPDAVVHFAGIPQPMRLPDNETFRINTLSAYNILEAACKLGIRKIVLASSLTCYGVTYAQGDADYAEFPITEDTPTTPSDVYAASKLCMETLAASFSRRFPSTDIYCLRISAVIEPELHEEKFRKYMSTPERFKVHAWSYTDARDLGGMVHACLGRDGLGFQVFNAVNDECTVHEREGPIEDWLRRMCPSTKITRSMGSRESPVCNGKMRDLLGWREEFGWRKVLEGVEWVDEAVGKEEGKMVRT
;
A
#
# COMPACT_ATOMS: atom_id res chain seq x y z
N MET A 1 11.98 -19.15 47.21
CA MET A 1 11.65 -18.60 45.88
C MET A 1 12.97 -18.37 45.16
N ASN A 2 13.13 -18.91 43.95
CA ASN A 2 14.38 -18.80 43.20
C ASN A 2 14.39 -17.44 42.47
N HIS A 3 15.34 -16.56 42.79
CA HIS A 3 15.35 -15.14 42.37
C HIS A 3 16.14 -14.88 41.07
N LEU A 4 16.42 -15.91 40.28
CA LEU A 4 17.11 -15.77 39.00
C LEU A 4 16.10 -15.34 37.91
N PRO A 5 16.37 -14.27 37.14
CA PRO A 5 15.45 -13.74 36.10
C PRO A 5 15.06 -14.77 35.02
N GLN A 6 15.90 -15.79 34.83
CA GLN A 6 15.70 -16.89 33.88
C GLN A 6 14.49 -17.77 34.23
N ALA A 7 13.98 -17.68 35.46
CA ALA A 7 12.88 -18.51 35.97
C ALA A 7 11.53 -17.77 36.07
N TRP A 8 11.47 -16.47 35.73
CA TRP A 8 10.23 -15.70 35.80
C TRP A 8 9.31 -16.05 34.62
N GLY A 9 8.13 -16.58 34.94
CA GLY A 9 7.14 -17.07 33.96
C GLY A 9 7.25 -18.56 33.63
N ARG A 10 8.19 -19.31 34.22
CA ARG A 10 8.33 -20.75 34.03
C ARG A 10 7.26 -21.52 34.84
N PRO A 11 6.45 -22.40 34.22
CA PRO A 11 5.58 -23.32 34.96
C PRO A 11 6.39 -24.21 35.90
N ARG A 12 5.81 -24.53 37.05
CA ARG A 12 6.44 -25.35 38.08
C ARG A 12 6.81 -26.75 37.55
N ASP A 13 8.08 -27.13 37.67
CA ASP A 13 8.60 -28.42 37.21
C ASP A 13 7.93 -29.62 37.90
N ASP A 14 7.46 -29.44 39.14
CA ASP A 14 6.71 -30.48 39.87
C ASP A 14 5.30 -30.72 39.33
N VAL A 15 4.78 -29.81 38.51
CA VAL A 15 3.44 -29.91 37.89
C VAL A 15 3.54 -30.35 36.43
N TYR A 16 4.56 -29.90 35.70
CA TYR A 16 4.68 -30.09 34.25
C TYR A 16 5.91 -30.90 33.80
N GLY A 17 6.70 -31.41 34.75
CA GLY A 17 7.95 -32.13 34.48
C GLY A 17 9.14 -31.18 34.26
N ALA A 18 10.36 -31.73 34.31
CA ALA A 18 11.56 -31.00 33.96
C ALA A 18 11.52 -30.62 32.47
N TYR A 19 11.75 -29.34 32.17
CA TYR A 19 11.76 -28.84 30.80
C TYR A 19 12.82 -29.56 29.97
N ASP A 20 12.42 -30.22 28.86
CA ASP A 20 13.34 -30.89 27.96
C ASP A 20 14.07 -29.84 27.08
N PRO A 21 15.39 -29.63 27.27
CA PRO A 21 16.18 -28.69 26.48
C PRO A 21 16.23 -29.06 24.98
N SER A 22 15.88 -30.31 24.63
CA SER A 22 15.81 -30.77 23.25
C SER A 22 14.82 -29.97 22.39
N HIS A 23 13.82 -29.32 23.00
CA HIS A 23 12.88 -28.43 22.31
C HIS A 23 13.43 -27.01 22.05
N PHE A 24 14.54 -26.62 22.69
CA PHE A 24 15.28 -25.38 22.38
C PHE A 24 16.36 -25.58 21.31
N SER A 25 16.58 -26.81 20.84
CA SER A 25 17.28 -27.04 19.58
C SER A 25 16.42 -26.45 18.47
N SER A 26 16.65 -25.18 18.12
CA SER A 26 16.20 -24.64 16.86
C SER A 26 16.85 -25.48 15.76
N ALA A 27 16.11 -26.41 15.18
CA ALA A 27 16.49 -27.14 13.97
C ALA A 27 16.50 -26.24 12.71
N GLY A 28 16.62 -24.92 12.91
CA GLY A 28 16.76 -23.92 11.87
C GLY A 28 18.18 -23.33 11.89
N PRO A 29 18.69 -22.87 10.74
CA PRO A 29 19.99 -22.19 10.69
C PRO A 29 19.98 -20.96 11.62
N ASN A 30 21.12 -20.65 12.24
CA ASN A 30 21.32 -19.34 12.87
C ASN A 30 21.03 -18.25 11.84
N GLN A 31 20.00 -17.43 12.09
CA GLN A 31 19.66 -16.30 11.22
C GLN A 31 20.31 -15.03 11.76
N HIS A 32 21.10 -14.36 10.91
CA HIS A 32 21.67 -13.05 11.18
C HIS A 32 20.59 -11.95 11.14
N THR A 33 20.86 -10.77 11.71
CA THR A 33 19.93 -9.63 11.66
C THR A 33 19.71 -9.19 10.21
N GLN A 34 18.59 -9.62 9.61
CA GLN A 34 18.21 -9.22 8.24
C GLN A 34 17.29 -7.99 8.20
N ARG A 35 16.68 -7.65 9.33
CA ARG A 35 15.78 -6.52 9.49
C ARG A 35 15.75 -6.10 10.96
N PRO A 36 15.60 -4.80 11.27
CA PRO A 36 15.48 -4.35 12.64
C PRO A 36 14.08 -4.71 13.18
N ILE A 37 13.99 -4.96 14.48
CA ILE A 37 12.74 -5.46 15.11
C ILE A 37 12.20 -4.44 16.11
N VAL A 38 13.02 -4.07 17.08
CA VAL A 38 12.71 -3.04 18.08
C VAL A 38 13.63 -1.86 17.82
N THR A 39 13.08 -0.71 17.47
CA THR A 39 13.87 0.43 17.01
C THR A 39 13.69 1.68 17.84
N GLY A 40 14.80 2.36 18.09
CA GLY A 40 14.85 3.77 18.46
C GLY A 40 14.95 4.64 17.21
N THR A 41 14.40 5.85 17.27
CA THR A 41 14.32 6.75 16.11
C THR A 41 15.52 7.70 16.05
N SER A 42 15.27 8.98 16.32
CA SER A 42 16.20 10.07 16.09
C SER A 42 17.12 10.26 17.29
N VAL A 43 18.37 10.63 16.99
CA VAL A 43 19.37 11.13 17.92
C VAL A 43 19.86 12.46 17.35
N LEU A 44 19.91 13.50 18.17
CA LEU A 44 20.29 14.86 17.77
C LEU A 44 21.54 15.28 18.52
N ALA A 45 22.46 15.98 17.87
CA ALA A 45 23.61 16.57 18.54
C ALA A 45 24.05 17.90 17.90
N ALA A 46 24.59 18.79 18.73
CA ALA A 46 25.09 20.10 18.32
C ALA A 46 26.32 20.50 19.15
N LYS A 47 27.36 20.99 18.47
CA LYS A 47 28.51 21.62 19.12
C LYS A 47 28.15 23.03 19.61
N PHE A 48 28.86 23.48 20.62
CA PHE A 48 28.94 24.87 21.06
C PHE A 48 30.39 25.16 21.44
N LYS A 49 30.72 26.42 21.74
CA LYS A 49 32.10 26.88 21.95
C LYS A 49 32.96 25.95 22.82
N ASP A 50 32.42 25.51 23.97
CA ASP A 50 33.16 24.76 24.98
C ASP A 50 32.72 23.29 25.12
N GLY A 51 31.93 22.76 24.18
CA GLY A 51 31.42 21.40 24.30
C GLY A 51 30.40 20.96 23.25
N VAL A 52 29.69 19.86 23.55
CA VAL A 52 28.68 19.26 22.67
C VAL A 52 27.46 18.87 23.49
N VAL A 53 26.27 19.09 22.94
CA VAL A 53 25.00 18.59 23.49
C VAL A 53 24.45 17.49 22.59
N ILE A 54 23.89 16.44 23.20
CA ILE A 54 23.24 15.32 22.51
C ILE A 54 21.91 14.96 23.18
N ALA A 55 20.90 14.58 22.41
CA ALA A 55 19.59 14.16 22.91
C ALA A 55 19.01 12.99 22.12
N ALA A 56 18.25 12.13 22.79
CA ALA A 56 17.47 11.05 22.20
C ALA A 56 16.23 10.77 23.07
N ASP A 57 15.08 10.50 22.46
CA ASP A 57 13.90 10.06 23.22
C ASP A 57 14.10 8.66 23.82
N ASN A 58 13.26 8.32 24.79
CA ASN A 58 13.37 7.05 25.51
C ASN A 58 12.45 5.96 24.93
N LEU A 59 11.92 6.15 23.72
CA LEU A 59 11.00 5.19 23.12
C LEU A 59 11.75 4.17 22.27
N ALA A 60 11.37 2.90 22.43
CA ALA A 60 11.72 1.83 21.53
C ALA A 60 10.44 1.15 20.99
N SER A 61 10.23 1.27 19.68
CA SER A 61 9.02 0.82 18.99
C SER A 61 9.19 -0.58 18.42
N TYR A 62 8.16 -1.42 18.52
CA TYR A 62 8.04 -2.69 17.79
C TYR A 62 7.14 -2.47 16.58
N GLY A 63 7.75 -2.18 15.42
CA GLY A 63 7.01 -1.71 14.25
C GLY A 63 6.21 -0.45 14.58
N SER A 64 4.87 -0.57 14.62
CA SER A 64 3.99 0.55 14.96
C SER A 64 3.60 0.71 16.43
N LEU A 65 3.95 -0.27 17.26
CA LEU A 65 3.61 -0.29 18.67
C LEU A 65 4.70 0.40 19.49
N ALA A 66 4.31 1.38 20.30
CA ALA A 66 5.17 1.96 21.34
C ALA A 66 5.39 0.93 22.47
N ARG A 67 6.28 -0.03 22.27
CA ARG A 67 6.38 -1.24 23.10
C ARG A 67 7.14 -1.01 24.40
N PHE A 68 8.25 -0.29 24.37
CA PHE A 68 9.07 0.01 25.55
C PHE A 68 9.28 1.52 25.66
N THR A 69 8.81 2.11 26.75
CA THR A 69 8.64 3.57 26.87
C THR A 69 9.73 4.27 27.69
N ASP A 70 10.75 3.54 28.13
CA ASP A 70 11.86 4.12 28.91
C ASP A 70 13.21 3.45 28.62
N VAL A 71 13.52 3.22 27.34
CA VAL A 71 14.81 2.69 26.89
C VAL A 71 15.80 3.85 26.74
N LYS A 72 16.86 3.85 27.56
CA LYS A 72 17.94 4.84 27.45
C LYS A 72 18.79 4.54 26.22
N ARG A 73 18.97 5.55 25.36
CA ARG A 73 19.71 5.42 24.08
C ARG A 73 20.95 6.29 24.01
N LEU A 74 21.25 7.01 25.10
CA LEU A 74 22.51 7.74 25.29
C LEU A 74 23.34 6.96 26.31
N HIS A 75 24.50 6.46 25.90
CA HIS A 75 25.38 5.70 26.76
C HIS A 75 26.68 6.47 26.98
N LYS A 76 27.00 6.72 28.25
CA LYS A 76 28.28 7.31 28.64
C LYS A 76 29.36 6.24 28.52
N PHE A 77 30.40 6.52 27.72
CA PHE A 77 31.55 5.64 27.58
C PHE A 77 32.58 5.91 28.68
N ASN A 78 32.94 7.18 28.87
CA ASN A 78 33.79 7.66 29.96
C ASN A 78 33.40 9.10 30.32
N ASP A 79 34.21 9.80 31.12
CA ASP A 79 33.92 11.19 31.55
C ASP A 79 33.99 12.23 30.44
N GLU A 80 34.37 11.86 29.21
CA GLU A 80 34.55 12.78 28.09
C GLU A 80 33.79 12.39 26.82
N VAL A 81 33.12 11.23 26.80
CA VAL A 81 32.51 10.67 25.59
C VAL A 81 31.13 10.06 25.87
N VAL A 82 30.16 10.40 25.04
CA VAL A 82 28.81 9.82 25.01
C VAL A 82 28.51 9.31 23.60
N VAL A 83 27.87 8.15 23.51
CA VAL A 83 27.39 7.56 22.25
C VAL A 83 25.87 7.54 22.26
N GLY A 84 25.25 8.14 21.24
CA GLY A 84 23.82 8.08 21.02
C GLY A 84 23.45 7.10 19.92
N PHE A 85 22.45 6.25 20.18
CA PHE A 85 22.06 5.15 19.29
C PHE A 85 20.68 5.38 18.66
N GLY A 86 20.64 5.44 17.33
CA GLY A 86 19.43 5.22 16.52
C GLY A 86 19.44 3.83 15.89
N GLY A 87 18.28 3.33 15.46
CA GLY A 87 18.15 2.01 14.82
C GLY A 87 17.79 0.90 15.80
N ASP A 88 18.28 -0.33 15.56
CA ASP A 88 17.88 -1.52 16.31
C ASP A 88 18.45 -1.54 17.75
N VAL A 89 17.57 -1.86 18.71
CA VAL A 89 17.89 -1.86 20.14
C VAL A 89 18.71 -3.08 20.56
N SER A 90 18.57 -4.22 19.89
CA SER A 90 19.36 -5.42 20.22
C SER A 90 20.82 -5.25 19.76
N ASP A 91 21.02 -4.65 18.59
CA ASP A 91 22.35 -4.29 18.09
C ASP A 91 22.99 -3.19 18.94
N MET A 92 22.21 -2.20 19.42
CA MET A 92 22.65 -1.23 20.42
C MET A 92 23.18 -1.91 21.68
N GLN A 93 22.44 -2.87 22.25
CA GLN A 93 22.88 -3.61 23.44
C GLN A 93 24.14 -4.47 23.18
N TYR A 94 24.33 -4.96 21.96
CA TYR A 94 25.57 -5.62 21.56
C TYR A 94 26.74 -4.63 21.51
N LEU A 95 26.55 -3.47 20.88
CA LEU A 95 27.55 -2.41 20.79
C LEU A 95 27.92 -1.86 22.18
N ASP A 96 26.95 -1.68 23.07
CA ASP A 96 27.19 -1.23 24.44
C ASP A 96 28.05 -2.23 25.23
N ARG A 97 27.78 -3.54 25.10
CA ARG A 97 28.65 -4.58 25.69
C ARG A 97 30.08 -4.55 25.13
N LEU A 98 30.23 -4.26 23.84
CA LEU A 98 31.53 -4.12 23.20
C LEU A 98 32.30 -2.90 23.73
N LEU A 99 31.60 -1.78 23.92
CA LEU A 99 32.13 -0.56 24.51
C LEU A 99 32.56 -0.78 25.97
N ASN A 100 31.71 -1.41 26.78
CA ASN A 100 32.06 -1.75 28.17
C ASN A 100 33.30 -2.66 28.24
N SER A 101 33.43 -3.64 27.33
CA SER A 101 34.63 -4.48 27.25
C SER A 101 35.88 -3.72 26.79
N LEU A 102 35.72 -2.69 25.95
CA LEU A 102 36.81 -1.82 25.54
C LEU A 102 37.27 -0.95 26.71
N ASP A 103 36.34 -0.26 27.40
CA ASP A 103 36.64 0.59 28.55
C ASP A 103 37.35 -0.17 29.67
N ILE A 104 36.84 -1.37 30.02
CA ILE A 104 37.49 -2.24 31.02
C ILE A 104 38.95 -2.52 30.61
N ARG A 105 39.21 -2.88 29.35
CA ARG A 105 40.58 -3.20 28.89
C ARG A 105 41.51 -1.99 28.93
N GLU A 106 41.01 -0.81 28.57
CA GLU A 106 41.80 0.42 28.60
C GLU A 106 42.14 0.84 30.05
N ASN A 107 41.18 0.72 30.97
CA ASN A 107 41.38 1.03 32.39
C ASN A 107 42.38 0.09 33.09
N TYR A 108 42.60 -1.12 32.56
CA TYR A 108 43.66 -2.04 33.02
C TYR A 108 45.01 -1.81 32.32
N SER A 109 45.07 -0.96 31.30
CA SER A 109 46.32 -0.62 30.64
C SER A 109 47.14 0.33 31.52
N SER A 110 48.47 0.17 31.53
CA SER A 110 49.37 1.05 32.29
C SER A 110 49.63 2.40 31.60
N SER A 111 48.79 2.79 30.65
CA SER A 111 48.98 4.02 29.86
C SER A 111 48.22 5.19 30.49
N GLU A 112 48.82 6.37 30.52
CA GLU A 112 48.19 7.58 31.06
C GLU A 112 47.13 8.19 30.12
N ASN A 113 46.92 7.60 28.94
CA ASN A 113 46.04 8.13 27.91
C ASN A 113 44.70 7.38 27.88
N SER A 114 43.59 8.10 28.00
CA SER A 114 42.25 7.56 27.81
C SER A 114 41.80 7.67 26.35
N LEU A 115 40.88 6.79 25.93
CA LEU A 115 40.25 6.89 24.61
C LEU A 115 39.34 8.12 24.52
N ASN A 116 39.66 9.02 23.60
CA ASN A 116 38.84 10.20 23.30
C ASN A 116 37.75 9.90 22.25
N ALA A 117 36.86 10.87 22.01
CA ALA A 117 35.71 10.70 21.12
C ALA A 117 36.12 10.33 19.68
N LYS A 118 37.23 10.88 19.17
CA LYS A 118 37.74 10.60 17.82
C LYS A 118 38.29 9.18 17.70
N ASN A 119 38.96 8.67 18.74
CA ASN A 119 39.40 7.28 18.77
C ASN A 119 38.20 6.33 18.78
N LEU A 120 37.18 6.62 19.60
CA LEU A 120 35.98 5.80 19.69
C LEU A 120 35.19 5.78 18.38
N HIS A 121 35.03 6.93 17.72
CA HIS A 121 34.43 7.03 16.39
C HIS A 121 35.18 6.18 15.35
N THR A 122 36.52 6.24 15.37
CA THR A 122 37.36 5.43 14.46
C THR A 122 37.19 3.93 14.74
N TYR A 123 37.08 3.53 16.01
CA TYR A 123 36.85 2.14 16.39
C TYR A 123 35.47 1.65 15.90
N LEU A 124 34.40 2.38 16.26
CA LEU A 124 33.04 2.01 15.92
C LEU A 124 32.81 1.99 14.40
N SER A 125 33.34 2.97 13.65
CA SER A 125 33.22 2.96 12.18
C SER A 125 33.84 1.72 11.54
N LYS A 126 34.98 1.25 12.04
CA LYS A 126 35.60 -0.01 11.58
C LYS A 126 34.78 -1.23 11.97
N VAL A 127 34.17 -1.25 13.16
CA VAL A 127 33.25 -2.33 13.57
C VAL A 127 32.05 -2.40 12.62
N MET A 128 31.40 -1.27 12.36
CA MET A 128 30.25 -1.19 11.44
C MET A 128 30.63 -1.64 10.03
N TYR A 129 31.73 -1.12 9.48
CA TYR A 129 32.19 -1.47 8.14
C TYR A 129 32.58 -2.96 8.00
N SER A 130 33.21 -3.53 9.03
CA SER A 130 33.57 -4.96 9.09
C SER A 130 32.33 -5.85 9.09
N ARG A 131 31.32 -5.50 9.89
CA ARG A 131 30.03 -6.20 9.95
C ARG A 131 29.29 -6.14 8.61
N ARG A 132 29.21 -4.95 8.02
CA ARG A 132 28.63 -4.75 6.68
C ARG A 132 29.35 -5.56 5.60
N SER A 133 30.68 -5.63 5.64
CA SER A 133 31.48 -6.38 4.65
C SER A 133 31.27 -7.90 4.72
N LYS A 134 30.73 -8.40 5.83
CA LYS A 134 30.34 -9.81 6.02
C LYS A 134 28.87 -10.07 5.67
N PHE A 135 28.16 -9.08 5.11
CA PHE A 135 26.72 -9.12 4.87
C PHE A 135 25.90 -9.43 6.14
N ASP A 136 26.43 -9.02 7.30
CA ASP A 136 25.79 -9.13 8.62
C ASP A 136 25.95 -7.77 9.34
N PRO A 137 25.30 -6.70 8.83
CA PRO A 137 25.44 -5.35 9.38
C PRO A 137 24.79 -5.23 10.75
N LEU A 138 25.31 -4.32 11.57
CA LEU A 138 24.61 -3.83 12.76
C LEU A 138 23.70 -2.69 12.34
N TRP A 139 22.40 -2.80 12.62
CA TRP A 139 21.38 -1.89 12.10
C TRP A 139 21.24 -0.61 12.92
N ASN A 140 22.36 0.08 13.16
CA ASN A 140 22.40 1.33 13.92
C ASN A 140 22.94 2.51 13.11
N HIS A 141 22.46 3.71 13.46
CA HIS A 141 23.09 4.98 13.08
C HIS A 141 23.44 5.71 14.37
N MET A 142 24.74 5.84 14.64
CA MET A 142 25.27 6.35 15.89
C MET A 142 25.79 7.77 15.72
N LEU A 143 25.60 8.60 16.75
CA LEU A 143 26.33 9.86 16.93
C LEU A 143 27.30 9.71 18.10
N ILE A 144 28.58 9.96 17.84
CA ILE A 144 29.65 9.93 18.84
C ILE A 144 30.01 11.37 19.17
N VAL A 145 29.85 11.75 20.44
CA VAL A 145 30.10 13.11 20.91
C VAL A 145 31.04 13.12 22.10
N GLY A 146 31.84 14.18 22.20
CA GLY A 146 32.71 14.36 23.35
C GLY A 146 33.83 15.35 23.10
N MET A 147 34.95 15.15 23.80
CA MET A 147 36.19 15.88 23.58
C MET A 147 37.17 15.04 22.75
N ASP A 148 37.92 15.69 21.87
CA ASP A 148 39.05 15.05 21.18
C ASP A 148 40.35 15.10 22.00
N GLY A 149 41.46 14.60 21.44
CA GLY A 149 42.76 14.59 22.11
C GLY A 149 43.35 15.98 22.41
N GLU A 150 42.87 17.03 21.75
CA GLU A 150 43.25 18.44 22.02
C GLU A 150 42.24 19.14 22.94
N LYS A 151 41.30 18.39 23.52
CA LYS A 151 40.19 18.90 24.33
C LYS A 151 39.32 19.89 23.56
N LYS A 152 39.12 19.66 22.26
CA LYS A 152 38.17 20.40 21.42
C LYS A 152 36.85 19.62 21.27
N PRO A 153 35.70 20.31 21.09
CA PRO A 153 34.42 19.65 20.86
C PRO A 153 34.42 18.76 19.61
N PHE A 154 34.03 17.50 19.77
CA PHE A 154 33.98 16.51 18.71
C PHE A 154 32.56 15.95 18.53
N LEU A 155 32.10 15.89 17.28
CA LEU A 155 30.81 15.33 16.89
C LEU A 155 30.95 14.65 15.53
N ALA A 156 30.71 13.34 15.47
CA ALA A 156 30.72 12.58 14.22
C ALA A 156 29.69 11.46 14.19
N SER A 157 29.28 11.06 12.99
CA SER A 157 28.36 9.96 12.74
C SER A 157 29.06 8.70 12.25
N ALA A 158 28.42 7.55 12.51
CA ALA A 158 28.71 6.27 11.86
C ALA A 158 27.40 5.50 11.63
N ASP A 159 27.13 5.06 10.41
CA ASP A 159 25.92 4.31 10.05
C ASP A 159 26.16 2.81 9.80
N LEU A 160 25.08 2.07 9.52
CA LEU A 160 25.09 0.64 9.22
C LEU A 160 25.94 0.24 8.00
N LEU A 161 26.24 1.20 7.11
CA LEU A 161 27.10 0.98 5.95
C LEU A 161 28.58 1.26 6.26
N GLY A 162 28.87 1.81 7.43
CA GLY A 162 30.18 2.33 7.79
C GLY A 162 30.48 3.70 7.17
N THR A 163 29.45 4.40 6.66
CA THR A 163 29.58 5.79 6.24
C THR A 163 29.86 6.64 7.48
N THR A 164 30.79 7.58 7.35
CA THR A 164 31.16 8.48 8.45
C THR A 164 31.28 9.91 7.95
N PHE A 165 30.88 10.87 8.78
CA PHE A 165 31.12 12.28 8.55
C PHE A 165 31.06 13.06 9.88
N SER A 166 31.64 14.25 9.88
CA SER A 166 31.67 15.19 11.00
C SER A 166 30.97 16.47 10.58
N ALA A 167 30.25 17.10 11.51
CA ALA A 167 29.62 18.39 11.29
C ALA A 167 29.39 19.12 12.63
N PRO A 168 29.13 20.43 12.60
CA PRO A 168 28.77 21.22 13.78
C PRO A 168 27.46 20.75 14.44
N SER A 169 26.54 20.23 13.65
CA SER A 169 25.27 19.65 14.11
C SER A 169 24.93 18.42 13.29
N LEU A 170 24.40 17.39 13.93
CA LEU A 170 24.02 16.12 13.31
C LEU A 170 22.71 15.61 13.87
N ALA A 171 21.97 14.89 13.04
CA ALA A 171 20.73 14.24 13.41
C ALA A 171 20.56 12.92 12.65
N THR A 172 20.04 11.89 13.32
CA THR A 172 19.74 10.58 12.71
C THR A 172 18.23 10.41 12.49
N GLY A 173 17.86 9.43 11.65
CA GLY A 173 16.45 9.10 11.39
C GLY A 173 15.65 10.30 10.86
N PHE A 174 14.43 10.49 11.38
CA PHE A 174 13.58 11.63 11.03
C PHE A 174 14.19 12.98 11.45
N GLY A 175 15.05 13.00 12.47
CA GLY A 175 15.83 14.15 12.89
C GLY A 175 16.66 14.77 11.75
N ALA A 176 17.20 13.95 10.85
CA ALA A 176 17.97 14.42 9.70
C ALA A 176 17.15 15.33 8.76
N HIS A 177 15.82 15.13 8.72
CA HIS A 177 14.91 15.89 7.86
C HIS A 177 14.24 17.06 8.60
N LEU A 178 13.90 16.88 9.88
CA LEU A 178 13.08 17.83 10.65
C LEU A 178 13.92 18.71 11.59
N ALA A 179 14.89 18.14 12.28
CA ALA A 179 15.69 18.84 13.28
C ALA A 179 16.94 19.49 12.66
N GLN A 180 17.58 18.82 11.69
CA GLN A 180 18.80 19.34 11.06
C GLN A 180 18.65 20.75 10.46
N PRO A 181 17.55 21.10 9.76
CA PRO A 181 17.35 22.46 9.26
C PRO A 181 17.29 23.51 10.38
N ILE A 182 16.67 23.17 11.52
CA ILE A 182 16.54 24.04 12.69
C ILE A 182 17.91 24.23 13.35
N LEU A 183 18.68 23.16 13.54
CA LEU A 183 20.03 23.23 14.11
C LEU A 183 20.97 24.08 13.24
N ARG A 184 20.87 23.98 11.91
CA ARG A 184 21.68 24.77 10.96
C ARG A 184 21.40 26.27 11.01
N THR A 185 20.30 26.72 11.62
CA THR A 185 20.04 28.17 11.79
C THR A 185 21.04 28.85 12.72
N ILE A 186 21.58 28.11 13.70
CA ILE A 186 22.61 28.61 14.62
C ILE A 186 24.00 28.02 14.32
N LEU A 187 24.06 26.91 13.59
CA LEU A 187 25.29 26.18 13.25
C LEU A 187 25.36 25.84 11.75
N PRO A 188 25.47 26.86 10.87
CA PRO A 188 25.60 26.63 9.43
C PRO A 188 26.93 25.98 9.03
N ASP A 189 28.01 26.26 9.77
CA ASP A 189 29.37 25.78 9.53
C ASP A 189 30.18 25.66 10.84
N GLU A 190 31.42 25.16 10.77
CA GLU A 190 32.29 24.99 11.96
C GLU A 190 32.74 26.33 12.56
N ALA A 191 32.79 27.42 11.78
CA ALA A 191 33.19 28.73 12.30
C ALA A 191 32.12 29.30 13.24
N ALA A 192 30.84 28.98 13.01
CA ALA A 192 29.74 29.40 13.87
C ALA A 192 29.82 28.83 15.30
N VAL A 193 30.49 27.69 15.52
CA VAL A 193 30.57 26.99 16.82
C VAL A 193 31.14 27.91 17.92
N GLU A 194 32.14 28.73 17.59
CA GLU A 194 32.79 29.67 18.53
C GLU A 194 31.84 30.73 19.10
N ASN A 195 30.73 31.00 18.40
CA ASN A 195 29.75 32.04 18.76
C ASN A 195 28.49 31.47 19.43
N VAL A 196 28.37 30.14 19.52
CA VAL A 196 27.21 29.48 20.12
C VAL A 196 27.53 29.13 21.57
N THR A 197 26.70 29.61 22.49
CA THR A 197 26.78 29.30 23.93
C THR A 197 26.14 27.95 24.26
N LYS A 198 26.46 27.39 25.43
CA LYS A 198 25.83 26.16 25.94
C LYS A 198 24.31 26.29 25.99
N GLU A 199 23.82 27.42 26.49
CA GLU A 199 22.40 27.69 26.69
C GLU A 199 21.66 27.71 25.35
N GLN A 200 22.22 28.40 24.34
CA GLN A 200 21.64 28.46 22.99
C GLN A 200 21.57 27.07 22.33
N ALA A 201 22.63 26.26 22.46
CA ALA A 201 22.66 24.92 21.88
C ALA A 201 21.64 23.98 22.56
N VAL A 202 21.56 24.02 23.89
CA VAL A 202 20.59 23.22 24.67
C VAL A 202 19.16 23.64 24.32
N GLU A 203 18.86 24.94 24.27
CA GLU A 203 17.54 25.44 23.90
C GLU A 203 17.14 25.00 22.49
N LYS A 204 18.07 25.08 21.53
CA LYS A 204 17.81 24.64 20.15
C LYS A 204 17.56 23.13 20.05
N ILE A 205 18.28 22.31 20.83
CA ILE A 205 18.01 20.86 20.92
C ILE A 205 16.62 20.60 21.50
N LYS A 206 16.23 21.29 22.58
CA LYS A 206 14.88 21.16 23.16
C LYS A 206 13.78 21.56 22.17
N GLU A 207 14.00 22.62 21.40
CA GLU A 207 13.11 23.03 20.31
C GLU A 207 12.97 21.91 19.25
N CYS A 208 14.08 21.31 18.84
CA CYS A 208 14.08 20.21 17.87
C CYS A 208 13.36 18.96 18.41
N MET A 209 13.58 18.58 19.66
CA MET A 209 12.88 17.46 20.30
C MET A 209 11.36 17.69 20.33
N LYS A 210 10.92 18.93 20.58
CA LYS A 210 9.50 19.31 20.51
C LYS A 210 8.93 19.18 19.10
N VAL A 211 9.68 19.59 18.06
CA VAL A 211 9.25 19.44 16.66
C VAL A 211 9.15 17.98 16.26
N LEU A 212 10.11 17.14 16.69
CA LEU A 212 10.06 15.71 16.48
C LEU A 212 8.83 15.10 17.14
N PHE A 213 8.52 15.45 18.38
CA PHE A 213 7.31 14.97 19.05
C PHE A 213 6.01 15.29 18.29
N TYR A 214 5.94 16.45 17.62
CA TYR A 214 4.77 16.78 16.81
C TYR A 214 4.67 16.05 15.48
N ARG A 215 5.80 15.62 14.89
CA ARG A 215 5.88 15.22 13.47
C ARG A 215 6.41 13.81 13.23
N ASP A 216 7.05 13.19 14.23
CA ASP A 216 7.53 11.82 14.20
C ASP A 216 6.58 10.92 15.01
N ALA A 217 5.82 10.07 14.32
CA ALA A 217 4.86 9.14 14.91
C ALA A 217 5.51 8.01 15.74
N ARG A 218 6.85 7.97 15.82
CA ARG A 218 7.65 7.02 16.57
C ARG A 218 8.50 7.72 17.64
N SER A 219 8.04 8.87 18.12
CA SER A 219 8.70 9.63 19.18
C SER A 219 7.86 9.72 20.46
N MET A 220 8.49 10.14 21.56
CA MET A 220 7.84 10.30 22.87
C MET A 220 8.24 11.61 23.54
N ASP A 221 7.42 12.07 24.50
CA ASP A 221 7.64 13.31 25.24
C ASP A 221 8.70 13.20 26.35
N LYS A 222 9.13 11.99 26.71
CA LYS A 222 10.23 11.71 27.62
C LYS A 222 11.52 11.41 26.85
N TYR A 223 12.60 12.08 27.20
CA TYR A 223 13.88 11.95 26.52
C TYR A 223 15.08 12.16 27.47
N SER A 224 16.25 11.69 27.02
CA SER A 224 17.54 11.96 27.67
C SER A 224 18.28 13.08 26.94
N ILE A 225 19.02 13.90 27.69
CA ILE A 225 19.94 14.92 27.15
C ILE A 225 21.27 14.85 27.91
N ALA A 226 22.37 14.93 27.18
CA ALA A 226 23.70 15.03 27.77
C ALA A 226 24.43 16.27 27.26
N VAL A 227 25.12 16.97 28.15
CA VAL A 227 26.04 18.05 27.83
C VAL A 227 27.45 17.62 28.21
N ILE A 228 28.34 17.61 27.24
CA ILE A 228 29.72 17.18 27.40
C ILE A 228 30.62 18.40 27.25
N THR A 229 31.47 18.63 28.25
CA THR A 229 32.47 19.70 28.27
C THR A 229 33.81 19.13 28.75
N LYS A 230 34.87 19.95 28.72
CA LYS A 230 36.16 19.59 29.32
C LYS A 230 36.10 19.24 30.82
N ASN A 231 35.04 19.62 31.53
CA ASN A 231 34.87 19.36 32.96
C ASN A 231 34.12 18.06 33.24
N GLY A 232 33.59 17.39 32.22
CA GLY A 232 32.85 16.13 32.35
C GLY A 232 31.56 16.07 31.53
N VAL A 233 30.82 14.99 31.75
CA VAL A 233 29.49 14.70 31.18
C VAL A 233 28.40 14.98 32.22
N ASP A 234 27.45 15.85 31.86
CA ASP A 234 26.20 16.08 32.59
C ASP A 234 25.05 15.42 31.81
N LEU A 235 24.49 14.34 32.35
CA LEU A 235 23.46 13.51 31.69
C LEU A 235 22.17 13.51 32.52
N ASP A 236 21.08 14.01 31.95
CA ASP A 236 19.73 13.90 32.49
C ASP A 236 18.91 12.94 31.62
N GLU A 237 18.44 11.85 32.22
CA GLU A 237 17.73 10.78 31.52
C GLU A 237 16.20 10.87 31.57
N ASN A 238 15.66 11.84 32.32
CA ASN A 238 14.25 11.92 32.64
C ASN A 238 13.63 13.28 32.28
N VAL A 239 14.17 13.94 31.26
CA VAL A 239 13.62 15.20 30.77
C VAL A 239 12.27 14.94 30.10
N LYS A 240 11.32 15.84 30.37
CA LYS A 240 10.00 15.84 29.72
C LYS A 240 9.86 17.08 28.86
N LEU A 241 9.22 16.95 27.70
CA LEU A 241 8.90 18.09 26.86
C LEU A 241 7.91 19.04 27.53
N GLU A 242 8.21 20.33 27.46
CA GLU A 242 7.42 21.41 28.01
C GLU A 242 6.92 22.35 26.90
N ASN A 243 5.98 23.24 27.24
CA ASN A 243 5.48 24.30 26.35
C ASN A 243 4.97 23.78 24.99
N GLN A 244 4.20 22.69 25.05
CA GLN A 244 3.50 22.15 23.89
C GLN A 244 2.28 23.03 23.56
N SER A 245 2.02 23.31 22.27
CA SER A 245 0.93 24.16 21.82
C SER A 245 -0.07 23.36 21.00
N TRP A 246 -1.20 23.04 21.63
CA TRP A 246 -2.34 22.37 21.02
C TRP A 246 -3.56 23.29 20.87
N ALA A 247 -3.42 24.58 21.23
CA ALA A 247 -4.53 25.54 21.24
C ALA A 247 -5.20 25.75 19.88
N PHE A 248 -4.49 25.48 18.77
CA PHE A 248 -5.08 25.55 17.44
C PHE A 248 -6.07 24.41 17.15
N ALA A 249 -5.97 23.27 17.86
CA ALA A 249 -6.84 22.12 17.67
C ALA A 249 -8.30 22.45 17.98
N ASP A 250 -8.56 23.37 18.93
CA ASP A 250 -9.91 23.85 19.25
C ASP A 250 -10.59 24.54 18.06
N ARG A 251 -9.79 25.10 17.15
CA ARG A 251 -10.27 25.80 15.94
C ARG A 251 -10.43 24.87 14.75
N ILE A 252 -9.87 23.65 14.81
CA ILE A 252 -10.01 22.67 13.74
C ILE A 252 -11.36 21.96 13.91
N ARG A 253 -12.23 22.09 12.91
CA ARG A 253 -13.53 21.40 12.83
C ARG A 253 -13.70 20.81 11.44
N GLY A 254 -13.95 19.50 11.40
CA GLY A 254 -13.98 18.74 10.17
C GLY A 254 -12.70 18.86 9.34
N TYR A 255 -12.84 18.59 8.06
CA TYR A 255 -11.78 18.64 7.05
C TYR A 255 -12.25 19.45 5.82
N GLY A 256 -13.23 20.36 6.02
CA GLY A 256 -13.91 21.09 4.95
C GLY A 256 -15.14 21.86 5.44
N THR A 257 -16.34 21.33 5.23
CA THR A 257 -17.62 22.07 5.35
C THR A 257 -18.27 22.08 6.74
N GLN A 258 -17.68 21.42 7.74
CA GLN A 258 -18.27 21.37 9.09
C GLN A 258 -18.00 22.66 9.87
N THR A 259 -19.00 23.52 10.01
CA THR A 259 -18.98 24.67 10.91
C THR A 259 -19.51 24.31 12.31
N ALA A 260 -18.97 24.96 13.34
CA ALA A 260 -19.53 24.91 14.68
C ALA A 260 -20.76 25.84 14.74
N PHE A 261 -21.88 25.31 15.25
CA PHE A 261 -23.21 25.92 15.48
C PHE A 261 -24.32 25.68 14.42
N PRO A 262 -25.56 25.40 14.89
CA PRO A 262 -26.71 25.18 14.01
C PRO A 262 -27.30 26.53 13.61
N TYR A 263 -26.79 27.12 12.53
CA TYR A 263 -27.55 28.11 11.79
C TYR A 263 -28.10 27.44 10.55
N THR A 264 -29.43 27.25 10.55
CA THR A 264 -30.24 27.03 9.36
C THR A 264 -29.91 28.13 8.35
N PHE A 265 -29.10 27.80 7.35
CA PHE A 265 -28.97 28.61 6.17
C PHE A 265 -30.07 28.21 5.20
N ASP A 266 -31.01 29.13 5.07
CA ASP A 266 -32.05 29.17 4.05
C ASP A 266 -31.38 29.12 2.67
N THR A 267 -31.63 28.04 1.93
CA THR A 267 -31.08 27.81 0.59
C THR A 267 -31.87 28.60 -0.43
N HIS A 268 -31.64 29.92 -0.50
CA HIS A 268 -31.92 30.66 -1.72
C HIS A 268 -30.88 30.29 -2.78
N LEU A 269 -31.36 29.47 -3.74
CA LEU A 269 -30.80 29.21 -5.05
C LEU A 269 -30.11 30.46 -5.65
N ILE A 270 -28.78 30.44 -5.67
CA ILE A 270 -28.01 31.15 -6.68
C ILE A 270 -27.46 30.09 -7.62
N THR A 271 -28.25 29.79 -8.65
CA THR A 271 -27.77 29.12 -9.85
C THR A 271 -26.82 30.06 -10.58
N MET A 272 -25.52 29.97 -10.28
CA MET A 272 -24.51 30.38 -11.25
C MET A 272 -24.38 29.24 -12.26
N SER A 273 -24.82 29.49 -13.50
CA SER A 273 -24.64 28.57 -14.61
C SER A 273 -23.14 28.33 -14.80
N ALA A 274 -22.69 27.12 -14.48
CA ALA A 274 -21.40 26.63 -14.92
C ALA A 274 -21.34 26.70 -16.46
N PRO A 275 -20.18 27.05 -17.04
CA PRO A 275 -20.02 26.99 -18.49
C PRO A 275 -20.27 25.55 -18.96
N THR A 276 -21.12 25.40 -19.96
CA THR A 276 -21.42 24.14 -20.64
C THR A 276 -20.12 23.40 -20.99
N PRO A 277 -19.89 22.18 -20.47
CA PRO A 277 -18.64 21.48 -20.71
C PRO A 277 -18.63 20.85 -22.10
N SER A 278 -17.46 20.80 -22.71
CA SER A 278 -17.14 19.84 -23.76
C SER A 278 -17.61 18.44 -23.35
N SER A 279 -18.19 17.66 -24.26
CA SER A 279 -18.88 16.39 -23.97
C SER A 279 -18.07 15.29 -23.26
N GLY A 280 -16.75 15.44 -23.11
CA GLY A 280 -15.85 14.45 -22.52
C GLY A 280 -15.47 14.69 -21.06
N LYS A 281 -15.44 13.61 -20.26
CA LYS A 281 -14.91 13.57 -18.87
C LYS A 281 -13.39 13.31 -18.83
N ARG A 282 -12.71 13.78 -17.78
CA ARG A 282 -11.33 13.40 -17.40
C ARG A 282 -11.36 12.14 -16.56
N VAL A 283 -10.83 11.05 -17.10
CA VAL A 283 -10.85 9.71 -16.50
C VAL A 283 -9.44 9.21 -16.22
N VAL A 284 -9.15 8.86 -14.97
CA VAL A 284 -7.97 8.03 -14.68
C VAL A 284 -8.37 6.57 -14.85
N PHE A 285 -7.69 5.86 -15.74
CA PHE A 285 -7.92 4.44 -15.99
C PHE A 285 -6.71 3.65 -15.51
N THR A 286 -6.91 2.69 -14.61
CA THR A 286 -5.81 1.83 -14.16
C THR A 286 -5.90 0.46 -14.82
N GLY A 287 -4.77 -0.14 -15.20
CA GLY A 287 -4.76 -1.46 -15.85
C GLY A 287 -5.18 -1.40 -17.32
N GLY A 288 -5.00 -0.24 -17.96
CA GLY A 288 -5.37 -0.02 -19.35
C GLY A 288 -4.53 -0.81 -20.35
N SER A 289 -3.35 -1.26 -19.96
CA SER A 289 -2.46 -2.04 -20.83
C SER A 289 -2.82 -3.53 -20.86
N GLY A 290 -3.80 -3.96 -20.06
CA GLY A 290 -4.31 -5.33 -20.03
C GLY A 290 -5.30 -5.65 -21.16
N VAL A 291 -5.67 -6.94 -21.26
CA VAL A 291 -6.57 -7.49 -22.30
C VAL A 291 -7.87 -6.70 -22.44
N ALA A 292 -8.62 -6.53 -21.35
CA ALA A 292 -9.87 -5.75 -21.37
C ALA A 292 -9.61 -4.24 -21.40
N GLY A 293 -8.60 -3.78 -20.65
CA GLY A 293 -8.34 -2.36 -20.45
C GLY A 293 -8.10 -1.58 -21.74
N ARG A 294 -7.36 -2.15 -22.70
CA ARG A 294 -7.02 -1.48 -23.97
C ARG A 294 -8.25 -1.12 -24.79
N HIS A 295 -9.18 -2.06 -24.93
CA HIS A 295 -10.43 -1.87 -25.68
C HIS A 295 -11.34 -0.85 -24.99
N VAL A 296 -11.42 -0.89 -23.65
CA VAL A 296 -12.22 0.07 -22.88
C VAL A 296 -11.63 1.48 -22.99
N ILE A 297 -10.31 1.63 -22.87
CA ILE A 297 -9.64 2.94 -23.02
C ILE A 297 -9.88 3.51 -24.42
N ASP A 298 -9.72 2.70 -25.47
CA ASP A 298 -9.92 3.15 -26.85
C ASP A 298 -11.39 3.56 -27.10
N TYR A 299 -12.35 2.83 -26.52
CA TYR A 299 -13.76 3.21 -26.56
C TYR A 299 -14.02 4.53 -25.82
N LEU A 300 -13.50 4.71 -24.61
CA LEU A 300 -13.67 5.96 -23.87
C LEU A 300 -13.04 7.15 -24.62
N HIS A 301 -11.87 6.95 -25.21
CA HIS A 301 -11.19 7.98 -25.99
C HIS A 301 -11.98 8.37 -27.25
N SER A 302 -12.54 7.38 -27.97
CA SER A 302 -13.39 7.65 -29.15
C SER A 302 -14.69 8.40 -28.81
N HIS A 303 -15.14 8.32 -27.56
CA HIS A 303 -16.30 9.07 -27.03
C HIS A 303 -15.91 10.43 -26.44
N GLY A 304 -14.69 10.92 -26.73
CA GLY A 304 -14.22 12.25 -26.36
C GLY A 304 -13.71 12.39 -24.93
N HIS A 305 -13.62 11.31 -24.16
CA HIS A 305 -13.03 11.35 -22.83
C HIS A 305 -11.52 11.61 -22.91
N THR A 306 -11.00 12.42 -21.98
CA THR A 306 -9.56 12.55 -21.78
C THR A 306 -9.12 11.51 -20.78
N VAL A 307 -8.25 10.58 -21.19
CA VAL A 307 -7.85 9.44 -20.37
C VAL A 307 -6.38 9.55 -19.97
N LEU A 308 -6.09 9.31 -18.69
CA LEU A 308 -4.74 9.00 -18.21
C LEU A 308 -4.70 7.51 -17.88
N ASN A 309 -3.84 6.75 -18.55
CA ASN A 309 -3.59 5.36 -18.19
C ASN A 309 -2.59 5.29 -17.02
N VAL A 310 -2.85 4.45 -16.04
CA VAL A 310 -1.97 4.18 -14.91
C VAL A 310 -1.72 2.68 -14.84
N ASP A 311 -0.49 2.26 -15.09
CA ASP A 311 -0.16 0.85 -15.26
C ASP A 311 1.32 0.60 -14.94
N THR A 312 1.72 -0.66 -14.74
CA THR A 312 3.13 -1.02 -14.63
C THR A 312 3.80 -1.18 -16.01
N THR A 313 2.99 -1.32 -17.05
CA THR A 313 3.41 -1.47 -18.45
C THR A 313 2.81 -0.37 -19.33
N PRO A 314 3.56 0.25 -20.25
CA PRO A 314 3.02 1.24 -21.19
C PRO A 314 1.87 0.71 -22.06
N LEU A 315 0.86 1.55 -22.33
CA LEU A 315 -0.19 1.22 -23.29
C LEU A 315 0.38 1.21 -24.71
N ALA A 316 0.35 0.05 -25.36
CA ALA A 316 0.86 -0.08 -26.73
C ALA A 316 -0.17 0.24 -27.81
N SER A 317 -1.48 0.11 -27.52
CA SER A 317 -2.53 0.25 -28.54
C SER A 317 -2.77 1.69 -28.99
N ASN A 318 -2.47 2.68 -28.15
CA ASN A 318 -2.81 4.07 -28.42
C ASN A 318 -1.74 5.05 -27.91
N PRO A 319 -0.91 5.62 -28.82
CA PRO A 319 0.17 6.54 -28.43
C PRO A 319 -0.33 7.91 -27.97
N ASN A 320 -1.59 8.27 -28.22
CA ASN A 320 -2.17 9.55 -27.81
C ASN A 320 -2.56 9.59 -26.33
N ILE A 321 -2.51 8.44 -25.65
CA ILE A 321 -2.91 8.30 -24.25
C ILE A 321 -1.65 8.07 -23.42
N HIS A 322 -1.36 9.05 -22.56
CA HIS A 322 -0.20 8.95 -21.69
C HIS A 322 -0.38 7.80 -20.70
N THR A 323 0.68 7.01 -20.50
CA THR A 323 0.75 6.02 -19.43
C THR A 323 1.69 6.49 -18.34
N LEU A 324 1.12 6.78 -17.16
CA LEU A 324 1.88 6.98 -15.94
C LEU A 324 2.23 5.62 -15.33
N LYS A 325 3.52 5.36 -15.13
CA LYS A 325 3.97 4.13 -14.48
C LYS A 325 3.81 4.21 -12.97
N ALA A 326 3.03 3.31 -12.37
CA ALA A 326 2.83 3.27 -10.92
C ALA A 326 2.51 1.86 -10.40
N ASP A 327 2.96 1.55 -9.17
CA ASP A 327 2.51 0.42 -8.39
C ASP A 327 1.38 0.85 -7.45
N LEU A 328 0.16 0.40 -7.73
CA LEU A 328 -1.03 0.78 -6.97
C LEU A 328 -1.13 0.07 -5.62
N THR A 329 -0.25 -0.88 -5.30
CA THR A 329 -0.15 -1.43 -3.93
C THR A 329 0.54 -0.45 -2.97
N ASP A 330 1.21 0.57 -3.50
CA ASP A 330 1.71 1.74 -2.77
C ASP A 330 0.65 2.86 -2.75
N GLY A 331 0.18 3.22 -1.55
CA GLY A 331 -0.85 4.23 -1.38
C GLY A 331 -0.42 5.65 -1.79
N ALA A 332 0.87 5.99 -1.67
CA ALA A 332 1.38 7.28 -2.12
C ALA A 332 1.38 7.36 -3.65
N GLN A 333 1.78 6.28 -4.33
CA GLN A 333 1.72 6.22 -5.79
C GLN A 333 0.29 6.31 -6.29
N ALA A 334 -0.65 5.56 -5.69
CA ALA A 334 -2.08 5.65 -6.03
C ALA A 334 -2.62 7.08 -5.88
N LEU A 335 -2.32 7.78 -4.77
CA LEU A 335 -2.75 9.16 -4.55
C LEU A 335 -2.17 10.14 -5.59
N ASN A 336 -0.88 10.03 -5.89
CA ASN A 336 -0.22 10.88 -6.89
C ASN A 336 -0.77 10.62 -8.29
N SER A 337 -1.08 9.37 -8.63
CA SER A 337 -1.70 9.02 -9.92
C SER A 337 -3.08 9.66 -10.12
N LEU A 338 -3.82 9.95 -9.05
CA LEU A 338 -5.14 10.59 -9.12
C LEU A 338 -5.10 12.13 -9.02
N SER A 339 -3.93 12.74 -8.79
CA SER A 339 -3.76 14.18 -8.59
C SER A 339 -2.79 14.85 -9.58
N THR A 340 -2.31 14.09 -10.58
CA THR A 340 -1.34 14.56 -11.58
C THR A 340 -1.99 15.09 -12.88
N HIS A 341 -1.17 15.67 -13.75
CA HIS A 341 -1.54 16.04 -15.12
C HIS A 341 -1.68 14.80 -16.02
N PHE A 342 -2.53 14.89 -17.04
CA PHE A 342 -2.85 13.76 -17.93
C PHE A 342 -1.93 13.66 -19.15
N ALA A 343 -1.14 14.71 -19.42
CA ALA A 343 -0.21 14.76 -20.53
C ALA A 343 1.01 15.60 -20.14
N ILE A 344 2.14 15.31 -20.76
CA ILE A 344 3.37 16.10 -20.61
C ILE A 344 3.19 17.42 -21.36
N SER A 345 3.55 18.53 -20.72
CA SER A 345 3.55 19.86 -21.34
C SER A 345 4.63 20.72 -20.72
N GLU A 346 5.25 21.60 -21.50
CA GLU A 346 6.26 22.54 -21.02
C GLU A 346 5.87 23.98 -21.42
N PRO A 347 5.52 24.85 -20.46
CA PRO A 347 5.35 24.58 -19.02
C PRO A 347 4.08 23.78 -18.72
N PHE A 348 4.02 23.16 -17.55
CA PHE A 348 2.74 22.62 -17.05
C PHE A 348 1.74 23.75 -16.77
N PRO A 349 0.43 23.53 -17.02
CA PRO A 349 -0.60 24.44 -16.56
C PRO A 349 -0.68 24.45 -15.03
N SER A 350 -1.53 25.30 -14.47
CA SER A 350 -1.84 25.30 -13.03
C SER A 350 -2.27 23.90 -12.56
N ALA A 351 -2.11 23.63 -11.26
CA ALA A 351 -2.47 22.35 -10.64
C ALA A 351 -3.83 21.84 -11.14
N PRO A 352 -3.92 20.58 -11.58
CA PRO A 352 -5.13 20.08 -12.20
C PRO A 352 -6.22 19.89 -11.13
N PRO A 353 -7.51 20.10 -11.47
CA PRO A 353 -8.58 19.70 -10.56
C PRO A 353 -8.61 18.16 -10.46
N PRO A 354 -9.28 17.61 -9.42
CA PRO A 354 -9.55 16.18 -9.36
C PRO A 354 -10.15 15.66 -10.68
N PRO A 355 -9.82 14.43 -11.11
CA PRO A 355 -10.45 13.85 -12.29
C PRO A 355 -11.95 13.63 -12.03
N ASP A 356 -12.74 13.59 -13.10
CA ASP A 356 -14.19 13.39 -13.00
C ASP A 356 -14.53 11.96 -12.56
N ALA A 357 -13.68 10.99 -12.92
CA ALA A 357 -13.87 9.59 -12.59
C ALA A 357 -12.56 8.80 -12.50
N VAL A 358 -12.60 7.68 -11.78
CA VAL A 358 -11.58 6.63 -11.82
C VAL A 358 -12.20 5.32 -12.29
N VAL A 359 -11.55 4.65 -13.24
CA VAL A 359 -11.91 3.30 -13.68
C VAL A 359 -10.77 2.35 -13.30
N HIS A 360 -11.03 1.44 -12.37
CA HIS A 360 -10.04 0.55 -11.79
C HIS A 360 -10.12 -0.88 -12.34
N PHE A 361 -9.33 -1.16 -13.39
CA PHE A 361 -9.19 -2.49 -13.97
C PHE A 361 -7.87 -3.18 -13.59
N ALA A 362 -6.94 -2.46 -12.93
CA ALA A 362 -5.67 -3.02 -12.51
C ALA A 362 -5.87 -4.16 -11.51
N GLY A 363 -5.20 -5.28 -11.78
CA GLY A 363 -5.25 -6.47 -10.95
C GLY A 363 -4.78 -7.71 -11.72
N ILE A 364 -4.48 -8.77 -11.00
CA ILE A 364 -4.17 -10.08 -11.55
C ILE A 364 -5.51 -10.74 -11.95
N PRO A 365 -5.73 -11.10 -13.23
CA PRO A 365 -7.07 -11.38 -13.76
C PRO A 365 -7.53 -12.85 -13.60
N GLN A 366 -6.71 -13.73 -13.03
CA GLN A 366 -7.04 -15.14 -12.83
C GLN A 366 -6.05 -15.78 -11.82
N PRO A 367 -6.41 -16.93 -11.22
CA PRO A 367 -5.47 -17.76 -10.45
C PRO A 367 -4.27 -18.23 -11.28
N MET A 368 -3.23 -18.71 -10.60
CA MET A 368 -2.03 -19.33 -11.19
C MET A 368 -1.18 -18.40 -12.09
N ARG A 369 -1.46 -17.11 -12.15
CA ARG A 369 -0.55 -16.10 -12.74
C ARG A 369 0.57 -15.73 -11.78
N LEU A 370 0.22 -15.65 -10.50
CA LEU A 370 1.09 -15.45 -9.35
C LEU A 370 0.62 -16.36 -8.21
N PRO A 371 1.47 -16.63 -7.21
CA PRO A 371 1.05 -17.30 -5.98
C PRO A 371 -0.17 -16.63 -5.35
N ASP A 372 -1.02 -17.45 -4.75
CA ASP A 372 -2.34 -17.03 -4.27
C ASP A 372 -2.31 -15.84 -3.30
N ASN A 373 -1.33 -15.82 -2.40
CA ASN A 373 -1.11 -14.73 -1.46
C ASN A 373 -0.81 -13.40 -2.16
N GLU A 374 -0.06 -13.42 -3.27
CA GLU A 374 0.27 -12.21 -4.02
C GLU A 374 -0.92 -11.74 -4.87
N THR A 375 -1.65 -12.66 -5.50
CA THR A 375 -2.89 -12.33 -6.21
C THR A 375 -3.88 -11.63 -5.28
N PHE A 376 -4.10 -12.18 -4.09
CA PHE A 376 -5.00 -11.57 -3.10
C PHE A 376 -4.46 -10.23 -2.60
N ARG A 377 -3.18 -10.16 -2.21
CA ARG A 377 -2.54 -8.93 -1.72
C ARG A 377 -2.61 -7.79 -2.75
N ILE A 378 -2.21 -8.05 -3.99
CA ILE A 378 -2.19 -7.03 -5.05
C ILE A 378 -3.59 -6.51 -5.30
N ASN A 379 -4.54 -7.41 -5.59
CA ASN A 379 -5.91 -7.01 -5.98
C ASN A 379 -6.64 -6.28 -4.86
N THR A 380 -6.46 -6.70 -3.60
CA THR A 380 -7.15 -6.06 -2.46
C THR A 380 -6.50 -4.74 -2.04
N LEU A 381 -5.17 -4.67 -1.99
CA LEU A 381 -4.48 -3.42 -1.64
C LEU A 381 -4.62 -2.36 -2.73
N SER A 382 -4.51 -2.72 -4.02
CA SER A 382 -4.69 -1.76 -5.11
C SER A 382 -6.09 -1.16 -5.11
N ALA A 383 -7.12 -1.99 -4.92
CA ALA A 383 -8.50 -1.54 -4.82
C ALA A 383 -8.72 -0.62 -3.61
N TYR A 384 -8.22 -0.99 -2.44
CA TYR A 384 -8.29 -0.16 -1.24
C TYR A 384 -7.63 1.21 -1.46
N ASN A 385 -6.40 1.23 -1.98
CA ASN A 385 -5.65 2.47 -2.20
C ASN A 385 -6.36 3.39 -3.20
N ILE A 386 -6.91 2.84 -4.29
CA ILE A 386 -7.68 3.62 -5.27
C ILE A 386 -8.97 4.17 -4.66
N LEU A 387 -9.74 3.35 -3.93
CA LEU A 387 -10.96 3.79 -3.25
C LEU A 387 -10.69 4.91 -2.24
N GLU A 388 -9.67 4.73 -1.40
CA GLU A 388 -9.28 5.70 -0.37
C GLU A 388 -8.79 7.02 -0.98
N ALA A 389 -7.90 6.94 -1.99
CA ALA A 389 -7.40 8.12 -2.67
C ALA A 389 -8.50 8.87 -3.43
N ALA A 390 -9.34 8.14 -4.19
CA ALA A 390 -10.41 8.74 -4.99
C ALA A 390 -11.44 9.45 -4.11
N CYS A 391 -11.90 8.80 -3.05
CA CYS A 391 -12.86 9.38 -2.12
C CYS A 391 -12.30 10.61 -1.40
N LYS A 392 -11.03 10.57 -0.94
CA LYS A 392 -10.40 11.71 -0.26
C LYS A 392 -10.15 12.90 -1.17
N LEU A 393 -9.89 12.67 -2.45
CA LEU A 393 -9.73 13.73 -3.46
C LEU A 393 -11.08 14.31 -3.94
N GLY A 394 -12.21 13.77 -3.47
CA GLY A 394 -13.54 14.23 -3.86
C GLY A 394 -13.97 13.79 -5.26
N ILE A 395 -13.36 12.73 -5.80
CA ILE A 395 -13.77 12.15 -7.09
C ILE A 395 -15.14 11.48 -6.89
N ARG A 396 -16.11 11.86 -7.73
CA ARG A 396 -17.51 11.50 -7.53
C ARG A 396 -17.95 10.20 -8.23
N LYS A 397 -17.11 9.63 -9.09
CA LYS A 397 -17.39 8.41 -9.84
C LYS A 397 -16.23 7.44 -9.78
N ILE A 398 -16.49 6.22 -9.32
CA ILE A 398 -15.53 5.12 -9.31
C ILE A 398 -16.18 3.92 -9.98
N VAL A 399 -15.51 3.33 -10.98
CA VAL A 399 -15.95 2.08 -11.63
C VAL A 399 -14.87 1.02 -11.38
N LEU A 400 -15.26 -0.15 -10.88
CA LEU A 400 -14.34 -1.22 -10.49
C LEU A 400 -14.59 -2.49 -11.31
N ALA A 401 -13.52 -3.13 -11.79
CA ALA A 401 -13.60 -4.43 -12.45
C ALA A 401 -13.71 -5.56 -11.42
N SER A 402 -14.95 -5.95 -11.10
CA SER A 402 -15.26 -7.21 -10.41
C SER A 402 -15.34 -8.37 -11.43
N SER A 403 -15.88 -9.52 -11.03
CA SER A 403 -15.83 -10.74 -11.83
C SER A 403 -17.05 -11.64 -11.62
N LEU A 404 -17.52 -12.29 -12.68
CA LEU A 404 -18.52 -13.37 -12.62
C LEU A 404 -18.07 -14.50 -11.67
N THR A 405 -16.76 -14.70 -11.52
CA THR A 405 -16.18 -15.73 -10.65
C THR A 405 -16.65 -15.61 -9.20
N CYS A 406 -17.15 -14.45 -8.76
CA CYS A 406 -17.75 -14.25 -7.44
C CYS A 406 -18.95 -15.18 -7.16
N TYR A 407 -19.65 -15.68 -8.18
CA TYR A 407 -20.73 -16.65 -8.02
C TYR A 407 -20.24 -18.09 -7.74
N GLY A 408 -18.92 -18.32 -7.72
CA GLY A 408 -18.33 -19.53 -7.11
C GLY A 408 -18.16 -20.75 -8.01
N VAL A 409 -18.62 -20.73 -9.26
CA VAL A 409 -18.53 -21.86 -10.19
C VAL A 409 -17.22 -21.83 -10.99
N THR A 410 -16.83 -20.67 -11.50
CA THR A 410 -15.53 -20.54 -12.18
C THR A 410 -14.40 -20.78 -11.18
N TYR A 411 -13.40 -21.59 -11.56
CA TYR A 411 -12.26 -21.98 -10.71
C TYR A 411 -12.61 -22.81 -9.46
N ALA A 412 -13.83 -23.33 -9.36
CA ALA A 412 -14.21 -24.23 -8.29
C ALA A 412 -13.36 -25.50 -8.25
N GLN A 413 -13.23 -26.09 -7.06
CA GLN A 413 -12.64 -27.40 -6.90
C GLN A 413 -13.68 -28.48 -7.26
N GLY A 414 -13.47 -29.15 -8.40
CA GLY A 414 -14.42 -30.13 -8.92
C GLY A 414 -15.56 -29.49 -9.72
N ASP A 415 -16.63 -30.25 -9.95
CA ASP A 415 -17.84 -29.73 -10.60
C ASP A 415 -18.72 -28.99 -9.59
N ALA A 416 -19.16 -27.79 -9.95
CA ALA A 416 -19.96 -26.92 -9.11
C ALA A 416 -21.13 -26.34 -9.92
N ASP A 417 -22.26 -26.12 -9.27
CA ASP A 417 -23.47 -25.55 -9.86
C ASP A 417 -23.70 -24.11 -9.38
N TYR A 418 -24.29 -23.29 -10.25
CA TYR A 418 -24.83 -22.00 -9.81
C TYR A 418 -26.04 -22.23 -8.91
N ALA A 419 -26.29 -21.29 -7.99
CA ALA A 419 -27.42 -21.37 -7.07
C ALA A 419 -28.77 -21.36 -7.81
N GLU A 420 -28.89 -20.57 -8.87
CA GLU A 420 -30.12 -20.39 -9.64
C GLU A 420 -29.86 -19.79 -11.03
N PHE A 421 -30.85 -19.92 -11.91
CA PHE A 421 -30.92 -19.24 -13.20
C PHE A 421 -32.24 -18.47 -13.35
N PRO A 422 -32.25 -17.31 -14.03
CA PRO A 422 -31.06 -16.56 -14.44
C PRO A 422 -30.30 -16.02 -13.21
N ILE A 423 -28.98 -15.92 -13.33
CA ILE A 423 -28.09 -15.36 -12.32
C ILE A 423 -28.27 -13.84 -12.33
N THR A 424 -28.65 -13.28 -11.20
CA THR A 424 -28.82 -11.82 -11.01
C THR A 424 -27.80 -11.32 -9.99
N GLU A 425 -27.69 -10.01 -9.82
CA GLU A 425 -26.77 -9.45 -8.82
C GLU A 425 -27.14 -9.81 -7.36
N ASP A 426 -28.39 -10.24 -7.13
CA ASP A 426 -28.89 -10.74 -5.84
C ASP A 426 -28.57 -12.23 -5.61
N THR A 427 -28.14 -12.96 -6.65
CA THR A 427 -27.74 -14.37 -6.52
C THR A 427 -26.52 -14.47 -5.59
N PRO A 428 -26.50 -15.43 -4.63
CA PRO A 428 -25.42 -15.53 -3.64
C PRO A 428 -24.04 -15.66 -4.28
N THR A 429 -23.06 -14.95 -3.72
CA THR A 429 -21.65 -15.07 -4.08
C THR A 429 -20.94 -16.04 -3.14
N THR A 430 -20.40 -17.14 -3.69
CA THR A 430 -19.71 -18.19 -2.93
C THR A 430 -18.34 -18.52 -3.55
N PRO A 431 -17.42 -17.55 -3.64
CA PRO A 431 -16.11 -17.77 -4.26
C PRO A 431 -15.32 -18.86 -3.52
N SER A 432 -14.63 -19.71 -4.28
CA SER A 432 -13.80 -20.80 -3.75
C SER A 432 -12.30 -20.63 -4.06
N ASP A 433 -11.95 -19.70 -4.95
CA ASP A 433 -10.57 -19.34 -5.28
C ASP A 433 -10.20 -17.92 -4.80
N VAL A 434 -8.90 -17.66 -4.67
CA VAL A 434 -8.38 -16.38 -4.14
C VAL A 434 -8.60 -15.18 -5.05
N TYR A 435 -8.67 -15.39 -6.37
CA TYR A 435 -8.94 -14.31 -7.31
C TYR A 435 -10.39 -13.85 -7.14
N ALA A 436 -11.36 -14.76 -7.15
CA ALA A 436 -12.76 -14.44 -6.90
C ALA A 436 -12.98 -13.84 -5.50
N ALA A 437 -12.31 -14.37 -4.47
CA ALA A 437 -12.34 -13.80 -3.12
C ALA A 437 -11.81 -12.36 -3.08
N SER A 438 -10.74 -12.06 -3.83
CA SER A 438 -10.20 -10.70 -3.91
C SER A 438 -11.17 -9.70 -4.55
N LYS A 439 -11.94 -10.14 -5.56
CA LYS A 439 -12.97 -9.33 -6.22
C LYS A 439 -14.19 -9.08 -5.32
N LEU A 440 -14.62 -10.10 -4.57
CA LEU A 440 -15.69 -9.93 -3.57
C LEU A 440 -15.25 -9.03 -2.39
N CYS A 441 -13.98 -9.12 -1.97
CA CYS A 441 -13.39 -8.20 -1.00
C CYS A 441 -13.45 -6.75 -1.52
N MET A 442 -13.09 -6.52 -2.79
CA MET A 442 -13.21 -5.21 -3.42
C MET A 442 -14.66 -4.69 -3.46
N GLU A 443 -15.65 -5.53 -3.78
CA GLU A 443 -17.08 -5.14 -3.70
C GLU A 443 -17.49 -4.74 -2.27
N THR A 444 -17.01 -5.49 -1.28
CA THR A 444 -17.27 -5.19 0.15
C THR A 444 -16.64 -3.86 0.57
N LEU A 445 -15.40 -3.59 0.14
CA LEU A 445 -14.72 -2.31 0.34
C LEU A 445 -15.52 -1.19 -0.32
N ALA A 446 -15.88 -1.33 -1.59
CA ALA A 446 -16.66 -0.34 -2.33
C ALA A 446 -17.97 0.03 -1.62
N ALA A 447 -18.73 -0.95 -1.15
CA ALA A 447 -19.95 -0.70 -0.36
C ALA A 447 -19.66 0.07 0.94
N SER A 448 -18.55 -0.26 1.63
CA SER A 448 -18.11 0.44 2.84
C SER A 448 -17.73 1.90 2.56
N PHE A 449 -16.98 2.14 1.49
CA PHE A 449 -16.57 3.48 1.07
C PHE A 449 -17.77 4.33 0.63
N SER A 450 -18.72 3.78 -0.12
CA SER A 450 -19.92 4.52 -0.52
C SER A 450 -20.76 4.96 0.70
N ARG A 451 -20.87 4.14 1.76
CA ARG A 451 -21.51 4.56 3.01
C ARG A 451 -20.75 5.67 3.73
N ARG A 452 -19.42 5.65 3.68
CA ARG A 452 -18.55 6.66 4.30
C ARG A 452 -18.50 7.97 3.51
N PHE A 453 -18.66 7.88 2.19
CA PHE A 453 -18.57 8.98 1.23
C PHE A 453 -19.82 9.00 0.33
N PRO A 454 -20.98 9.46 0.84
CA PRO A 454 -22.26 9.36 0.14
C PRO A 454 -22.36 10.21 -1.13
N SER A 455 -21.43 11.14 -1.35
CA SER A 455 -21.32 11.95 -2.58
C SER A 455 -20.58 11.24 -3.72
N THR A 456 -20.09 10.01 -3.50
CA THR A 456 -19.33 9.23 -4.47
C THR A 456 -20.11 8.00 -4.89
N ASP A 457 -20.44 7.92 -6.18
CA ASP A 457 -20.99 6.71 -6.78
C ASP A 457 -19.87 5.70 -7.05
N ILE A 458 -20.11 4.43 -6.68
CA ILE A 458 -19.14 3.35 -6.84
C ILE A 458 -19.83 2.16 -7.49
N TYR A 459 -19.46 1.87 -8.74
CA TYR A 459 -20.08 0.81 -9.54
C TYR A 459 -19.09 -0.33 -9.77
N CYS A 460 -19.46 -1.54 -9.36
CA CYS A 460 -18.69 -2.76 -9.60
C CYS A 460 -19.28 -3.53 -10.79
N LEU A 461 -18.43 -3.85 -11.77
CA LEU A 461 -18.81 -4.64 -12.93
C LEU A 461 -18.37 -6.09 -12.73
N ARG A 462 -19.30 -7.04 -12.57
CA ARG A 462 -19.00 -8.48 -12.59
C ARG A 462 -18.84 -8.92 -14.04
N ILE A 463 -17.61 -8.80 -14.55
CA ILE A 463 -17.25 -9.09 -15.94
C ILE A 463 -17.16 -10.61 -16.15
N SER A 464 -17.70 -11.13 -17.26
CA SER A 464 -17.58 -12.55 -17.64
C SER A 464 -16.30 -12.80 -18.47
N ALA A 465 -16.21 -13.95 -19.14
CA ALA A 465 -15.14 -14.24 -20.07
C ALA A 465 -15.08 -13.19 -21.18
N VAL A 466 -14.06 -12.33 -21.13
CA VAL A 466 -13.82 -11.30 -22.13
C VAL A 466 -13.33 -11.93 -23.42
N ILE A 467 -13.99 -11.60 -24.53
CA ILE A 467 -13.64 -12.07 -25.86
C ILE A 467 -13.22 -10.85 -26.69
N GLU A 468 -12.00 -10.89 -27.22
CA GLU A 468 -11.46 -9.85 -28.08
C GLU A 468 -11.88 -10.07 -29.53
N PRO A 469 -12.12 -9.02 -30.33
CA PRO A 469 -12.57 -9.12 -31.72
C PRO A 469 -11.76 -10.09 -32.57
N GLU A 470 -10.43 -10.10 -32.38
CA GLU A 470 -9.49 -10.94 -33.13
C GLU A 470 -9.63 -12.44 -32.80
N LEU A 471 -10.24 -12.78 -31.67
CA LEU A 471 -10.43 -14.14 -31.19
C LEU A 471 -11.86 -14.65 -31.38
N HIS A 472 -12.77 -13.86 -31.96
CA HIS A 472 -14.19 -14.19 -32.07
C HIS A 472 -14.43 -15.53 -32.75
N GLU A 473 -13.92 -15.70 -33.96
CA GLU A 473 -14.15 -16.92 -34.75
C GLU A 473 -13.66 -18.16 -33.98
N GLU A 474 -12.44 -18.13 -33.44
CA GLU A 474 -11.86 -19.24 -32.69
C GLU A 474 -12.67 -19.56 -31.42
N LYS A 475 -13.04 -18.52 -30.65
CA LYS A 475 -13.71 -18.70 -29.36
C LYS A 475 -15.14 -19.15 -29.53
N PHE A 476 -15.91 -18.51 -30.40
CA PHE A 476 -17.31 -18.90 -30.63
C PHE A 476 -17.41 -20.26 -31.34
N ARG A 477 -16.45 -20.63 -32.21
CA ARG A 477 -16.36 -22.01 -32.72
C ARG A 477 -16.21 -23.03 -31.58
N LYS A 478 -15.37 -22.74 -30.57
CA LYS A 478 -15.23 -23.60 -29.39
C LYS A 478 -16.50 -23.65 -28.54
N TYR A 479 -17.16 -22.51 -28.32
CA TYR A 479 -18.45 -22.46 -27.61
C TYR A 479 -19.51 -23.33 -28.29
N MET A 480 -19.55 -23.37 -29.63
CA MET A 480 -20.50 -24.17 -30.38
C MET A 480 -20.13 -25.65 -30.45
N SER A 481 -18.83 -25.98 -30.54
CA SER A 481 -18.38 -27.37 -30.69
C SER A 481 -18.28 -28.14 -29.37
N THR A 482 -18.09 -27.44 -28.24
CA THR A 482 -17.96 -28.03 -26.90
C THR A 482 -18.72 -27.23 -25.83
N PRO A 483 -20.02 -26.92 -26.04
CA PRO A 483 -20.78 -26.02 -25.17
C PRO A 483 -20.76 -26.45 -23.69
N GLU A 484 -20.71 -27.73 -23.39
CA GLU A 484 -20.69 -28.34 -22.05
C GLU A 484 -19.53 -27.82 -21.19
N ARG A 485 -18.40 -27.47 -21.81
CA ARG A 485 -17.21 -26.96 -21.12
C ARG A 485 -17.39 -25.54 -20.57
N PHE A 486 -18.41 -24.82 -21.03
CA PHE A 486 -18.61 -23.41 -20.72
C PHE A 486 -19.65 -23.15 -19.63
N LYS A 487 -20.06 -24.21 -18.92
CA LYS A 487 -20.78 -24.11 -17.63
C LYS A 487 -20.05 -23.15 -16.68
N VAL A 488 -18.72 -23.16 -16.65
CA VAL A 488 -17.91 -22.27 -15.79
C VAL A 488 -18.13 -20.78 -16.02
N HIS A 489 -18.72 -20.37 -17.15
CA HIS A 489 -19.09 -18.97 -17.44
C HIS A 489 -20.61 -18.81 -17.63
N ALA A 490 -21.40 -19.81 -17.22
CA ALA A 490 -22.84 -19.86 -17.42
C ALA A 490 -23.25 -19.59 -18.89
N TRP A 491 -22.45 -20.09 -19.85
CA TRP A 491 -22.65 -19.85 -21.28
C TRP A 491 -22.86 -18.38 -21.65
N SER A 492 -22.23 -17.50 -20.88
CA SER A 492 -22.30 -16.05 -20.99
C SER A 492 -20.90 -15.50 -21.26
N TYR A 493 -20.81 -14.35 -21.94
CA TYR A 493 -19.54 -13.74 -22.31
C TYR A 493 -19.63 -12.21 -22.24
N THR A 494 -18.48 -11.56 -22.42
CA THR A 494 -18.38 -10.10 -22.55
C THR A 494 -17.52 -9.77 -23.76
N ASP A 495 -18.07 -9.15 -24.80
CA ASP A 495 -17.29 -8.57 -25.90
C ASP A 495 -16.45 -7.40 -25.35
N ALA A 496 -15.16 -7.38 -25.70
CA ALA A 496 -14.22 -6.40 -25.16
C ALA A 496 -14.59 -4.94 -25.52
N ARG A 497 -15.28 -4.71 -26.64
CA ARG A 497 -15.74 -3.38 -27.09
C ARG A 497 -17.03 -2.99 -26.39
N ASP A 498 -17.98 -3.93 -26.23
CA ASP A 498 -19.19 -3.68 -25.46
C ASP A 498 -18.87 -3.37 -24.00
N LEU A 499 -17.82 -3.96 -23.42
CA LEU A 499 -17.32 -3.59 -22.10
C LEU A 499 -16.91 -2.10 -22.03
N GLY A 500 -16.39 -1.55 -23.13
CA GLY A 500 -16.17 -0.11 -23.30
C GLY A 500 -17.46 0.69 -23.17
N GLY A 501 -18.51 0.26 -23.88
CA GLY A 501 -19.86 0.83 -23.79
C GLY A 501 -20.47 0.72 -22.38
N MET A 502 -20.26 -0.39 -21.68
CA MET A 502 -20.74 -0.60 -20.31
C MET A 502 -20.07 0.38 -19.34
N VAL A 503 -18.75 0.58 -19.46
CA VAL A 503 -18.01 1.57 -18.66
C VAL A 503 -18.44 2.99 -19.03
N HIS A 504 -18.62 3.31 -20.31
CA HIS A 504 -19.13 4.61 -20.74
C HIS A 504 -20.53 4.90 -20.16
N ALA A 505 -21.44 3.91 -20.17
CA ALA A 505 -22.76 4.03 -19.54
C ALA A 505 -22.67 4.26 -18.02
N CYS A 506 -21.73 3.59 -17.33
CA CYS A 506 -21.45 3.86 -15.92
C CYS A 506 -21.02 5.31 -15.67
N LEU A 507 -20.15 5.85 -16.54
CA LEU A 507 -19.71 7.24 -16.46
C LEU A 507 -20.83 8.23 -16.77
N GLY A 508 -21.82 7.85 -17.57
CA GLY A 508 -22.96 8.70 -17.95
C GLY A 508 -24.07 8.80 -16.89
N ARG A 509 -24.08 7.93 -15.87
CA ARG A 509 -25.17 7.85 -14.89
C ARG A 509 -24.71 8.08 -13.46
N ASP A 510 -25.15 9.17 -12.85
CA ASP A 510 -24.82 9.55 -11.47
C ASP A 510 -26.02 9.34 -10.50
N GLY A 511 -25.74 9.31 -9.19
CA GLY A 511 -26.74 9.30 -8.12
C GLY A 511 -27.29 7.93 -7.72
N LEU A 512 -26.62 6.84 -8.08
CA LEU A 512 -27.06 5.47 -7.71
C LEU A 512 -26.35 4.92 -6.47
N GLY A 513 -25.37 5.64 -5.92
CA GLY A 513 -24.56 5.21 -4.78
C GLY A 513 -23.69 4.01 -5.11
N PHE A 514 -23.72 2.99 -4.25
CA PHE A 514 -23.05 1.72 -4.52
C PHE A 514 -23.94 0.80 -5.35
N GLN A 515 -23.41 0.31 -6.48
CA GLN A 515 -24.10 -0.67 -7.31
C GLN A 515 -23.14 -1.77 -7.77
N VAL A 516 -23.66 -2.99 -7.88
CA VAL A 516 -23.05 -4.08 -8.63
C VAL A 516 -23.88 -4.32 -9.88
N PHE A 517 -23.21 -4.58 -11.00
CA PHE A 517 -23.83 -4.92 -12.28
C PHE A 517 -23.14 -6.13 -12.90
N ASN A 518 -23.91 -7.09 -13.39
CA ASN A 518 -23.41 -8.12 -14.30
C ASN A 518 -23.08 -7.49 -15.65
N ALA A 519 -21.82 -7.56 -16.05
CA ALA A 519 -21.31 -6.96 -17.28
C ALA A 519 -21.15 -8.05 -18.35
N VAL A 520 -22.27 -8.45 -18.95
CA VAL A 520 -22.36 -9.51 -19.96
C VAL A 520 -23.23 -9.09 -21.14
N ASN A 521 -22.99 -9.72 -22.28
CA ASN A 521 -23.80 -9.58 -23.48
C ASN A 521 -25.21 -10.19 -23.32
N ASP A 522 -26.15 -9.80 -24.20
CA ASP A 522 -27.57 -10.10 -24.07
C ASP A 522 -27.89 -11.58 -24.32
N GLU A 523 -27.17 -12.22 -25.25
CA GLU A 523 -27.43 -13.60 -25.67
C GLU A 523 -26.43 -14.61 -25.13
N CYS A 524 -26.91 -15.83 -24.86
CA CYS A 524 -26.07 -16.98 -24.53
C CYS A 524 -25.23 -17.44 -25.73
N THR A 525 -24.16 -18.16 -25.41
CA THR A 525 -23.26 -18.79 -26.39
C THR A 525 -23.74 -20.17 -26.86
N VAL A 526 -24.86 -20.68 -26.33
CA VAL A 526 -25.42 -21.97 -26.76
C VAL A 526 -26.05 -21.80 -28.14
N HIS A 527 -25.66 -22.66 -29.08
CA HIS A 527 -26.19 -22.62 -30.45
C HIS A 527 -27.63 -23.14 -30.49
N GLU A 528 -28.46 -22.58 -31.37
CA GLU A 528 -29.89 -22.89 -31.46
C GLU A 528 -30.22 -24.35 -31.83
N ARG A 529 -29.25 -25.06 -32.42
CA ARG A 529 -29.32 -26.51 -32.67
C ARG A 529 -29.44 -27.34 -31.38
N GLU A 530 -28.98 -26.81 -30.26
CA GLU A 530 -29.06 -27.47 -28.95
C GLU A 530 -30.43 -27.24 -28.27
N GLY A 531 -31.30 -26.43 -28.89
CA GLY A 531 -32.61 -26.04 -28.37
C GLY A 531 -32.58 -24.74 -27.55
N PRO A 532 -33.73 -24.34 -26.97
CA PRO A 532 -33.83 -23.18 -26.10
C PRO A 532 -32.90 -23.28 -24.89
N ILE A 533 -32.37 -22.14 -24.43
CA ILE A 533 -31.43 -22.11 -23.31
C ILE A 533 -32.01 -22.74 -22.03
N GLU A 534 -33.31 -22.59 -21.77
CA GLU A 534 -33.95 -23.18 -20.59
C GLU A 534 -33.87 -24.73 -20.59
N ASP A 535 -34.09 -25.36 -21.75
CA ASP A 535 -33.98 -26.82 -21.91
C ASP A 535 -32.54 -27.28 -21.75
N TRP A 536 -31.58 -26.50 -22.29
CA TRP A 536 -30.15 -26.74 -22.11
C TRP A 536 -29.75 -26.72 -20.64
N LEU A 537 -30.17 -25.69 -19.89
CA LEU A 537 -29.90 -25.56 -18.46
C LEU A 537 -30.48 -26.72 -17.65
N ARG A 538 -31.70 -27.18 -17.96
CA ARG A 538 -32.31 -28.36 -17.31
C ARG A 538 -31.53 -29.65 -17.53
N ARG A 539 -30.89 -29.80 -18.70
CA ARG A 539 -30.05 -30.98 -19.00
C ARG A 539 -28.68 -30.90 -18.31
N MET A 540 -28.04 -29.73 -18.33
CA MET A 540 -26.66 -29.56 -17.85
C MET A 540 -26.56 -29.32 -16.34
N CYS A 541 -27.59 -28.72 -15.73
CA CYS A 541 -27.64 -28.37 -14.32
C CYS A 541 -29.02 -28.78 -13.73
N PRO A 542 -29.36 -30.08 -13.70
CA PRO A 542 -30.70 -30.55 -13.32
C PRO A 542 -31.09 -30.19 -11.89
N SER A 543 -30.11 -29.94 -11.03
CA SER A 543 -30.31 -29.54 -9.62
C SER A 543 -30.44 -28.03 -9.43
N THR A 544 -30.09 -27.20 -10.43
CA THR A 544 -30.14 -25.75 -10.33
C THR A 544 -31.56 -25.25 -10.59
N LYS A 545 -32.06 -24.40 -9.69
CA LYS A 545 -33.40 -23.81 -9.81
C LYS A 545 -33.46 -22.80 -10.95
N ILE A 546 -34.51 -22.89 -11.78
CA ILE A 546 -34.87 -21.83 -12.73
C ILE A 546 -36.00 -21.00 -12.12
N THR A 547 -35.74 -19.72 -11.81
CA THR A 547 -36.62 -18.85 -11.01
C THR A 547 -37.68 -18.14 -11.82
N ARG A 548 -37.46 -17.95 -13.12
CA ARG A 548 -38.43 -17.43 -14.09
C ARG A 548 -38.18 -18.03 -15.46
N SER A 549 -39.18 -17.95 -16.34
CA SER A 549 -38.98 -18.28 -17.75
C SER A 549 -37.96 -17.33 -18.39
N MET A 550 -37.14 -17.87 -19.28
CA MET A 550 -36.09 -17.17 -19.98
C MET A 550 -36.39 -17.09 -21.48
N GLY A 551 -35.94 -16.02 -22.13
CA GLY A 551 -35.95 -15.95 -23.59
C GLY A 551 -35.13 -17.10 -24.19
N SER A 552 -35.52 -17.59 -25.38
CA SER A 552 -34.91 -18.79 -25.98
C SER A 552 -33.39 -18.73 -26.14
N ARG A 553 -32.83 -17.52 -26.28
CA ARG A 553 -31.40 -17.23 -26.42
C ARG A 553 -30.84 -16.36 -25.29
N GLU A 554 -31.64 -16.06 -24.26
CA GLU A 554 -31.24 -15.16 -23.18
C GLU A 554 -29.98 -15.66 -22.47
N SER A 555 -29.04 -14.76 -22.20
CA SER A 555 -27.87 -15.05 -21.37
C SER A 555 -28.31 -15.56 -19.97
N PRO A 556 -27.80 -16.72 -19.49
CA PRO A 556 -28.07 -17.19 -18.13
C PRO A 556 -27.58 -16.24 -17.04
N VAL A 557 -26.62 -15.36 -17.35
CA VAL A 557 -26.26 -14.23 -16.50
C VAL A 557 -27.05 -13.02 -16.97
N CYS A 558 -27.93 -12.51 -16.12
CA CYS A 558 -28.82 -11.39 -16.45
C CYS A 558 -28.07 -10.07 -16.36
N ASN A 559 -28.10 -9.27 -17.43
CA ASN A 559 -27.61 -7.88 -17.47
C ASN A 559 -28.75 -6.84 -17.36
N GLY A 560 -29.98 -7.26 -17.03
CA GLY A 560 -31.17 -6.40 -17.03
C GLY A 560 -31.01 -5.14 -16.19
N LYS A 561 -30.40 -5.27 -14.99
CA LYS A 561 -30.12 -4.14 -14.10
C LYS A 561 -29.26 -3.06 -14.77
N MET A 562 -28.25 -3.46 -15.55
CA MET A 562 -27.40 -2.54 -16.30
C MET A 562 -28.19 -1.85 -17.42
N ARG A 563 -29.01 -2.58 -18.18
CA ARG A 563 -29.84 -2.01 -19.24
C ARG A 563 -30.88 -1.02 -18.72
N ASP A 564 -31.45 -1.29 -17.55
CA ASP A 564 -32.54 -0.51 -16.97
C ASP A 564 -32.01 0.74 -16.23
N LEU A 565 -30.95 0.59 -15.42
CA LEU A 565 -30.42 1.70 -14.61
C LEU A 565 -29.40 2.57 -15.35
N LEU A 566 -28.55 1.97 -16.19
CA LEU A 566 -27.48 2.68 -16.91
C LEU A 566 -27.86 2.98 -18.37
N GLY A 567 -28.93 2.36 -18.90
CA GLY A 567 -29.35 2.56 -20.28
C GLY A 567 -28.44 1.90 -21.33
N TRP A 568 -27.49 1.06 -20.91
CA TRP A 568 -26.59 0.36 -21.82
C TRP A 568 -27.37 -0.57 -22.76
N ARG A 569 -26.89 -0.68 -24.01
CA ARG A 569 -27.41 -1.56 -25.04
C ARG A 569 -26.25 -2.24 -25.73
N GLU A 570 -26.43 -3.51 -26.07
CA GLU A 570 -25.45 -4.28 -26.81
C GLU A 570 -25.27 -3.74 -28.23
N GLU A 571 -24.02 -3.58 -28.65
CA GLU A 571 -23.67 -3.22 -30.04
C GLU A 571 -23.06 -4.42 -30.79
N PHE A 572 -22.32 -5.28 -30.08
CA PHE A 572 -21.47 -6.33 -30.64
C PHE A 572 -21.87 -7.76 -30.21
N GLY A 573 -23.16 -8.07 -30.35
CA GLY A 573 -23.66 -9.45 -30.19
C GLY A 573 -22.96 -10.45 -31.09
N TRP A 574 -22.55 -11.60 -30.54
CA TRP A 574 -21.64 -12.52 -31.23
C TRP A 574 -22.20 -13.09 -32.54
N ARG A 575 -23.51 -13.32 -32.61
CA ARG A 575 -24.18 -13.79 -33.84
C ARG A 575 -24.12 -12.74 -34.96
N LYS A 576 -24.28 -11.46 -34.60
CA LYS A 576 -24.13 -10.32 -35.53
C LYS A 576 -22.68 -10.17 -35.97
N VAL A 577 -21.71 -10.38 -35.07
CA VAL A 577 -20.29 -10.28 -35.42
C VAL A 577 -19.82 -11.44 -36.31
N LEU A 578 -20.47 -12.60 -36.24
CA LEU A 578 -20.17 -13.77 -37.08
C LEU A 578 -21.05 -13.87 -38.34
N GLU A 579 -21.91 -12.89 -38.58
CA GLU A 579 -22.78 -12.85 -39.76
C GLU A 579 -21.91 -12.70 -41.03
N GLY A 580 -21.95 -13.68 -41.93
CA GLY A 580 -21.16 -13.71 -43.17
C GLY A 580 -19.86 -14.54 -43.12
N VAL A 581 -19.53 -15.17 -41.99
CA VAL A 581 -18.47 -16.20 -41.93
C VAL A 581 -19.03 -17.51 -42.51
N GLU A 582 -18.46 -18.02 -43.61
CA GLU A 582 -18.85 -19.33 -44.15
C GLU A 582 -18.39 -20.45 -43.21
N TRP A 583 -19.36 -21.18 -42.65
CA TRP A 583 -19.10 -22.33 -41.79
C TRP A 583 -19.06 -23.60 -42.64
N VAL A 584 -17.87 -24.16 -42.83
CA VAL A 584 -17.77 -25.55 -43.29
C VAL A 584 -18.02 -26.43 -42.07
N ASP A 585 -19.17 -27.11 -42.05
CA ASP A 585 -19.46 -28.19 -41.11
C ASP A 585 -18.48 -29.34 -41.38
N GLU A 586 -17.26 -29.23 -40.84
CA GLU A 586 -16.43 -30.42 -40.65
C GLU A 586 -17.11 -31.24 -39.56
N ALA A 587 -17.90 -32.21 -39.99
CA ALA A 587 -18.42 -33.28 -39.16
C ALA A 587 -17.26 -33.88 -38.36
N VAL A 588 -17.13 -33.47 -37.10
CA VAL A 588 -16.16 -34.04 -36.17
C VAL A 588 -16.58 -35.49 -35.95
N GLY A 589 -15.85 -36.39 -36.59
CA GLY A 589 -15.94 -37.82 -36.31
C GLY A 589 -15.75 -38.05 -34.82
N LYS A 590 -16.73 -38.72 -34.20
CA LYS A 590 -16.57 -39.30 -32.87
C LYS A 590 -15.48 -40.38 -32.96
N GLU A 591 -14.23 -40.02 -32.70
CA GLU A 591 -13.22 -41.00 -32.32
C GLU A 591 -13.11 -41.03 -30.79
N GLU A 592 -13.52 -42.17 -30.23
CA GLU A 592 -13.29 -42.55 -28.84
C GLU A 592 -11.78 -42.70 -28.59
N GLY A 593 -11.16 -41.63 -28.07
CA GLY A 593 -9.74 -41.60 -27.71
C GLY A 593 -9.52 -41.73 -26.21
N LYS A 594 -9.02 -42.89 -25.78
CA LYS A 594 -8.62 -43.27 -24.41
C LYS A 594 -7.83 -42.18 -23.66
N MET A 595 -8.19 -41.99 -22.39
CA MET A 595 -7.34 -41.39 -21.36
C MET A 595 -5.96 -42.06 -21.33
N VAL A 596 -4.91 -41.28 -21.51
CA VAL A 596 -3.58 -41.58 -20.97
C VAL A 596 -3.20 -40.42 -20.05
N ARG A 597 -3.10 -40.73 -18.76
CA ARG A 597 -2.53 -39.87 -17.72
C ARG A 597 -1.04 -39.68 -17.98
N THR A 598 -0.57 -38.44 -17.95
CA THR A 598 0.74 -38.05 -17.42
C THR A 598 0.62 -36.69 -16.79
#